data_AF-A0A1C4F7G6-F1
#
_entry.id   AF-A0A1C4F7G6-F1
#
_cell.length_a   1.000
_cell.length_b   1.000
_cell.length_c   1.000
_cell.angle_alpha   90.00
_cell.angle_beta   90.00
_cell.angle_gamma   90.00
#
_symmetry.space_group_name_H-M   'P 1'
#
loop_
_entity.id
_entity.type
_entity.pdbx_description
1 polymer ?
#
loop_
_entity_poly.entity_id
_entity_poly.type
_entity_poly.pdbx_seq_one_letter_code
_entity_poly.pdbx_strand_id
1 'polypeptide(L)'
;MTTNSEKEDLQRYLQAARDALVWKLDGLSEYDIRRPMTRTGTNLLGLVKHMIGVELGYFGPTFGRRVPDLPAWLRSEELNVDMWARADESTADIVETYRRTWAFADATIEEHDLDAPGFVKHWPEDRRDVTLHRILVHVVTEIHRHAGHADIVRELIDGAAGMKAGDNNLAPGDEAWWAEYTDRLETAAREAHHA
;
A
#
# COMPACT_ATOMS: atom_id res chain seq x y z
N MET A 1 -15.08 25.00 2.83
CA MET A 1 -15.27 23.55 3.03
C MET A 1 -14.95 23.28 4.49
N THR A 2 -15.87 22.65 5.22
CA THR A 2 -15.68 22.33 6.65
C THR A 2 -14.61 21.24 6.76
N THR A 3 -13.63 21.42 7.63
CA THR A 3 -12.51 20.48 7.87
C THR A 3 -12.93 19.02 8.06
N ASN A 4 -14.14 18.76 8.56
CA ASN A 4 -14.71 17.42 8.63
C ASN A 4 -14.86 16.73 7.26
N SER A 5 -15.24 17.45 6.19
CA SER A 5 -15.39 16.80 4.87
C SER A 5 -14.04 16.39 4.29
N GLU A 6 -13.00 17.19 4.51
CA GLU A 6 -11.64 16.88 4.03
C GLU A 6 -11.04 15.66 4.76
N LYS A 7 -11.22 15.60 6.09
CA LYS A 7 -10.77 14.45 6.89
C LYS A 7 -11.51 13.17 6.48
N GLU A 8 -12.82 13.25 6.28
CA GLU A 8 -13.65 12.14 5.78
C GLU A 8 -13.21 11.66 4.40
N ASP A 9 -12.88 12.58 3.48
CA ASP A 9 -12.37 12.23 2.14
C ASP A 9 -11.02 11.51 2.24
N LEU A 10 -10.08 12.03 3.03
CA LEU A 10 -8.78 11.38 3.25
C LEU A 10 -8.94 9.97 3.85
N GLN A 11 -9.83 9.79 4.84
CA GLN A 11 -10.12 8.47 5.41
C GLN A 11 -10.75 7.53 4.38
N ARG A 12 -11.64 8.02 3.52
CA ARG A 12 -12.22 7.24 2.42
C ARG A 12 -11.16 6.72 1.45
N TYR A 13 -10.24 7.59 1.02
CA TYR A 13 -9.16 7.18 0.12
C TYR A 13 -8.14 6.27 0.79
N LEU A 14 -7.88 6.46 2.09
CA LEU A 14 -7.05 5.56 2.91
C LEU A 14 -7.64 4.15 2.95
N GLN A 15 -8.92 4.04 3.30
CA GLN A 15 -9.62 2.76 3.37
C GLN A 15 -9.65 2.05 2.01
N ALA A 16 -9.93 2.79 0.93
CA ALA A 16 -9.94 2.22 -0.42
C ALA A 16 -8.58 1.61 -0.82
N ALA A 17 -7.47 2.26 -0.47
CA ALA A 17 -6.12 1.78 -0.75
C ALA A 17 -5.76 0.52 0.05
N ARG A 18 -6.13 0.53 1.34
CA ARG A 18 -6.00 -0.60 2.28
C ARG A 18 -6.72 -1.84 1.78
N ASP A 19 -7.99 -1.68 1.39
CA ASP A 19 -8.81 -2.76 0.84
C ASP A 19 -8.24 -3.30 -0.46
N ALA A 20 -7.80 -2.40 -1.36
CA ALA A 20 -7.18 -2.79 -2.62
C ALA A 20 -5.96 -3.68 -2.39
N LEU A 21 -5.03 -3.28 -1.50
CA LEU A 21 -3.83 -4.08 -1.20
C LEU A 21 -4.14 -5.47 -0.65
N VAL A 22 -5.07 -5.58 0.31
CA VAL A 22 -5.42 -6.89 0.89
C VAL A 22 -6.08 -7.79 -0.16
N TRP A 23 -6.98 -7.23 -0.97
CA TRP A 23 -7.64 -7.96 -2.05
C TRP A 23 -6.64 -8.56 -3.05
N LYS A 24 -5.48 -7.95 -3.27
CA LYS A 24 -4.44 -8.50 -4.17
C LYS A 24 -3.91 -9.86 -3.73
N LEU A 25 -4.14 -10.28 -2.50
CA LEU A 25 -3.75 -11.61 -2.02
C LEU A 25 -4.81 -12.69 -2.33
N ASP A 26 -6.04 -12.30 -2.62
CA ASP A 26 -7.18 -13.24 -2.67
C ASP A 26 -7.02 -14.26 -3.80
N GLY A 27 -7.19 -15.55 -3.45
CA GLY A 27 -7.16 -16.68 -4.38
C GLY A 27 -5.78 -17.12 -4.84
N LEU A 28 -4.70 -16.45 -4.41
CA LEU A 28 -3.33 -16.82 -4.78
C LEU A 28 -2.72 -17.86 -3.84
N SER A 29 -1.73 -18.59 -4.35
CA SER A 29 -0.95 -19.54 -3.55
C SER A 29 0.05 -18.83 -2.63
N GLU A 30 0.47 -19.51 -1.55
CA GLU A 30 1.55 -19.01 -0.67
C GLU A 30 2.86 -18.73 -1.43
N TYR A 31 3.13 -19.49 -2.49
CA TYR A 31 4.31 -19.24 -3.33
C TYR A 31 4.15 -17.94 -4.12
N ASP A 32 3.01 -17.72 -4.77
CA ASP A 32 2.80 -16.58 -5.65
C ASP A 32 2.78 -15.24 -4.91
N ILE A 33 2.22 -15.20 -3.70
CA ILE A 33 2.20 -13.97 -2.90
C ILE A 33 3.58 -13.61 -2.31
N ARG A 34 4.52 -14.56 -2.22
CA ARG A 34 5.85 -14.38 -1.60
C ARG A 34 6.99 -14.26 -2.58
N ARG A 35 6.85 -14.83 -3.78
CA ARG A 35 7.95 -14.87 -4.75
C ARG A 35 8.28 -13.47 -5.27
N PRO A 36 9.57 -13.17 -5.50
CA PRO A 36 9.97 -11.89 -6.09
C PRO A 36 9.51 -11.80 -7.54
N MET A 37 8.82 -10.71 -7.88
CA MET A 37 8.31 -10.44 -9.24
C MET A 37 9.07 -9.32 -9.96
N THR A 38 10.05 -8.71 -9.28
CA THR A 38 10.95 -7.69 -9.83
C THR A 38 12.39 -7.95 -9.43
N ARG A 39 13.35 -7.30 -10.10
CA ARG A 39 14.78 -7.39 -9.76
C ARG A 39 15.11 -6.89 -8.34
N THR A 40 14.26 -6.04 -7.77
CA THR A 40 14.39 -5.50 -6.40
C THR A 40 13.61 -6.32 -5.37
N GLY A 41 13.01 -7.45 -5.76
CA GLY A 41 12.38 -8.39 -4.85
C GLY A 41 10.93 -8.08 -4.47
N THR A 42 10.27 -7.14 -5.16
CA THR A 42 8.86 -6.79 -4.89
C THR A 42 7.97 -8.04 -5.01
N ASN A 43 7.18 -8.29 -3.97
CA ASN A 43 6.23 -9.40 -3.87
C ASN A 43 4.97 -8.92 -3.10
N LEU A 44 3.82 -9.55 -3.32
CA LEU A 44 2.53 -9.04 -2.82
C LEU A 44 2.42 -9.04 -1.29
N LEU A 45 2.82 -10.13 -0.64
CA LEU A 45 2.73 -10.24 0.82
C LEU A 45 3.68 -9.28 1.52
N GLY A 46 4.85 -9.05 0.94
CA GLY A 46 5.81 -8.03 1.37
C GLY A 46 5.24 -6.62 1.31
N LEU A 47 4.49 -6.27 0.27
CA LEU A 47 3.83 -4.97 0.19
C LEU A 47 2.81 -4.78 1.32
N VAL A 48 2.02 -5.80 1.65
CA VAL A 48 1.08 -5.75 2.77
C VAL A 48 1.81 -5.62 4.10
N LYS A 49 2.88 -6.39 4.31
CA LYS A 49 3.70 -6.31 5.53
C LYS A 49 4.37 -4.95 5.69
N HIS A 50 4.85 -4.35 4.61
CA HIS A 50 5.45 -3.02 4.62
C HIS A 50 4.46 -1.96 5.12
N MET A 51 3.20 -2.02 4.68
CA MET A 51 2.17 -1.06 5.09
C MET A 51 1.82 -1.12 6.58
N ILE A 52 2.01 -2.26 7.24
CA ILE A 52 1.94 -2.35 8.71
C ILE A 52 2.95 -1.40 9.34
N GLY A 53 4.20 -1.43 8.87
CA GLY A 53 5.27 -0.58 9.41
C GLY A 53 5.05 0.90 9.13
N VAL A 54 4.63 1.23 7.91
CA VAL A 54 4.32 2.61 7.49
C VAL A 54 3.23 3.19 8.39
N GLU A 55 2.08 2.53 8.50
CA GLU A 55 0.94 3.07 9.26
C GLU A 55 1.23 3.15 10.76
N LEU A 56 1.84 2.11 11.36
CA LEU A 56 2.20 2.13 12.78
C LEU A 56 3.22 3.23 13.12
N GLY A 57 4.21 3.46 12.25
CA GLY A 57 5.21 4.50 12.44
C GLY A 57 4.62 5.91 12.34
N TYR A 58 3.77 6.14 11.32
CA TYR A 58 3.23 7.46 11.05
C TYR A 58 2.02 7.83 11.91
N PHE A 59 1.16 6.89 12.29
CA PHE A 59 0.02 7.17 13.16
C PHE A 59 0.30 6.89 14.64
N GLY A 60 1.42 6.26 14.98
CA GLY A 60 1.80 5.98 16.37
C GLY A 60 2.74 7.02 16.96
N PRO A 61 4.06 6.76 17.02
CA PRO A 61 5.03 7.63 17.69
C PRO A 61 5.03 9.09 17.20
N THR A 62 4.66 9.33 15.95
CA THR A 62 4.56 10.68 15.37
C THR A 62 3.60 11.58 16.16
N PHE A 63 2.55 11.01 16.75
CA PHE A 63 1.57 11.70 17.58
C PHE A 63 1.66 11.29 19.06
N GLY A 64 2.82 10.79 19.49
CA GLY A 64 3.07 10.40 20.88
C GLY A 64 2.33 9.14 21.34
N ARG A 65 1.69 8.39 20.43
CA ARG A 65 0.96 7.16 20.78
C ARG A 65 1.89 5.96 20.80
N ARG A 66 1.78 5.15 21.85
CA ARG A 66 2.48 3.86 21.94
C ARG A 66 1.72 2.82 21.12
N VAL A 67 2.43 2.15 20.21
CA VAL A 67 1.89 1.01 19.46
C VAL A 67 1.79 -0.22 20.39
N PRO A 68 0.59 -0.78 20.62
CA PRO A 68 0.44 -2.03 21.35
C PRO A 68 0.99 -3.19 20.52
N ASP A 69 1.60 -4.18 21.19
CA ASP A 69 2.07 -5.43 20.57
C ASP A 69 2.90 -5.25 19.30
N LEU A 70 3.78 -4.23 19.30
CA LEU A 70 4.61 -3.88 18.16
C LEU A 70 5.35 -5.11 17.59
N PRO A 71 5.13 -5.48 16.31
CA PRO A 71 5.78 -6.61 15.67
C PRO A 71 7.29 -6.62 15.88
N ALA A 72 7.87 -7.80 16.17
CA ALA A 72 9.29 -7.92 16.50
C ALA A 72 10.21 -7.42 15.37
N TRP A 73 9.83 -7.67 14.11
CA TRP A 73 10.60 -7.25 12.93
C TRP A 73 10.73 -5.74 12.78
N LEU A 74 9.82 -4.93 13.35
CA LEU A 74 9.95 -3.46 13.36
C LEU A 74 11.09 -2.96 14.25
N ARG A 75 11.68 -3.84 15.07
CA ARG A 75 12.89 -3.55 15.86
C ARG A 75 14.15 -4.12 15.23
N SER A 76 14.03 -4.82 14.10
CA SER A 76 15.19 -5.36 13.39
C SER A 76 15.98 -4.24 12.72
N GLU A 77 17.31 -4.41 12.67
CA GLU A 77 18.20 -3.55 11.89
C GLU A 77 18.42 -4.08 10.47
N GLU A 78 17.81 -5.23 10.13
CA GLU A 78 17.87 -5.80 8.79
C GLU A 78 17.16 -4.88 7.78
N LEU A 79 17.89 -4.52 6.72
CA LEU A 79 17.36 -3.71 5.64
C LEU A 79 16.23 -4.47 4.91
N ASN A 80 15.11 -3.79 4.65
CA ASN A 80 13.95 -4.32 3.93
C ASN A 80 13.27 -5.53 4.60
N VAL A 81 13.45 -5.75 5.91
CA VAL A 81 12.81 -6.85 6.67
C VAL A 81 11.27 -6.86 6.58
N ASP A 82 10.69 -5.72 6.23
CA ASP A 82 9.26 -5.47 6.07
C ASP A 82 8.76 -5.66 4.63
N MET A 83 9.67 -5.79 3.66
CA MET A 83 9.36 -5.97 2.23
C MET A 83 9.21 -7.45 1.82
N TRP A 84 9.26 -8.38 2.77
CA TRP A 84 9.07 -9.80 2.53
C TRP A 84 8.60 -10.52 3.81
N ALA A 85 8.04 -11.71 3.65
CA ALA A 85 7.60 -12.55 4.76
C ALA A 85 8.37 -13.88 4.78
N ARG A 86 8.89 -14.25 5.95
CA ARG A 86 9.58 -15.54 6.15
C ARG A 86 8.62 -16.71 6.01
N ALA A 87 9.15 -17.91 5.76
CA ALA A 87 8.35 -19.12 5.63
C ALA A 87 7.55 -19.48 6.90
N ASP A 88 8.02 -19.06 8.07
CA ASP A 88 7.34 -19.23 9.37
C ASP A 88 6.33 -18.12 9.69
N GLU A 89 6.27 -17.05 8.90
CA GLU A 89 5.29 -15.97 9.08
C GLU A 89 4.01 -16.30 8.30
N SER A 90 2.90 -16.53 9.00
CA SER A 90 1.58 -16.81 8.41
C SER A 90 1.02 -15.60 7.64
N THR A 91 0.51 -15.84 6.43
CA THR A 91 -0.23 -14.82 5.65
C THR A 91 -1.43 -14.30 6.42
N ALA A 92 -2.18 -15.18 7.08
CA ALA A 92 -3.35 -14.80 7.87
C ALA A 92 -2.96 -13.86 9.03
N ASP A 93 -1.84 -14.13 9.70
CA ASP A 93 -1.37 -13.33 10.84
C ASP A 93 -0.89 -11.95 10.38
N ILE A 94 -0.24 -11.87 9.21
CA ILE A 94 0.16 -10.59 8.60
C ILE A 94 -1.08 -9.76 8.25
N VAL A 95 -2.07 -10.36 7.58
CA VAL A 95 -3.31 -9.67 7.20
C VAL A 95 -4.10 -9.22 8.44
N GLU A 96 -4.18 -10.07 9.47
CA GLU A 96 -4.84 -9.72 10.73
C GLU A 96 -4.10 -8.57 11.44
N THR A 97 -2.77 -8.62 11.46
CA THR A 97 -1.94 -7.54 12.01
C THR A 97 -2.15 -6.23 11.25
N TYR A 98 -2.30 -6.28 9.93
CA TYR A 98 -2.62 -5.10 9.13
C TYR A 98 -4.01 -4.54 9.44
N ARG A 99 -5.03 -5.40 9.60
CA ARG A 99 -6.37 -4.95 10.03
C ARG A 99 -6.37 -4.32 11.43
N ARG A 100 -5.59 -4.87 12.38
CA ARG A 100 -5.40 -4.23 13.70
C ARG A 100 -4.66 -2.89 13.59
N THR A 101 -3.74 -2.78 12.64
CA THR A 101 -3.04 -1.53 12.32
C THR A 101 -3.99 -0.47 11.80
N TRP A 102 -4.97 -0.83 10.96
CA TRP A 102 -6.00 0.10 10.50
C TRP A 102 -6.78 0.68 11.66
N ALA A 103 -7.30 -0.18 12.55
CA ALA A 103 -8.04 0.28 13.73
C ALA A 103 -7.18 1.19 14.64
N PHE A 104 -5.89 0.89 14.80
CA PHE A 104 -4.97 1.74 15.55
C PHE A 104 -4.80 3.12 14.90
N ALA A 105 -4.58 3.15 13.58
CA ALA A 105 -4.41 4.37 12.80
C ALA A 105 -5.69 5.21 12.78
N ASP A 106 -6.85 4.58 12.57
CA ASP A 106 -8.15 5.23 12.57
C ASP A 106 -8.44 5.88 13.92
N ALA A 107 -8.09 5.23 15.04
CA ALA A 107 -8.18 5.83 16.36
C ALA A 107 -7.28 7.07 16.52
N THR A 108 -6.05 7.07 15.97
CA THR A 108 -5.22 8.30 15.95
C THR A 108 -5.89 9.40 15.14
N ILE A 109 -6.42 9.04 13.97
CA ILE A 109 -7.05 9.99 13.06
C ILE A 109 -8.26 10.60 13.75
N GLU A 110 -9.12 9.81 14.37
CA GLU A 110 -10.31 10.29 15.10
C GLU A 110 -9.98 11.20 16.29
N GLU A 111 -8.93 10.87 17.05
CA GLU A 111 -8.52 11.60 18.27
C GLU A 111 -8.00 13.03 18.01
N HIS A 112 -7.57 13.33 16.78
CA HIS A 112 -6.85 14.56 16.45
C HIS A 112 -7.50 15.37 15.32
N ASP A 113 -7.46 16.70 15.43
CA ASP A 113 -7.79 17.60 14.32
C ASP A 113 -6.71 17.57 13.24
N LEU A 114 -7.06 18.00 12.02
CA LEU A 114 -6.16 17.96 10.86
C LEU A 114 -4.88 18.81 11.04
N ASP A 115 -4.95 19.87 11.85
CA ASP A 115 -3.82 20.76 12.17
C ASP A 115 -3.04 20.30 13.42
N ALA A 116 -3.43 19.19 14.07
CA ALA A 116 -2.75 18.67 15.24
C ALA A 116 -1.26 18.41 14.94
N PRO A 117 -0.33 18.93 15.78
CA PRO A 117 1.09 18.80 15.55
C PRO A 117 1.56 17.37 15.77
N GLY A 118 2.51 16.93 14.95
CA GLY A 118 3.22 15.67 15.09
C GLY A 118 4.72 15.82 14.76
N PHE A 119 5.49 14.78 15.07
CA PHE A 119 6.95 14.79 14.90
C PHE A 119 7.48 13.47 14.32
N VAL A 120 8.01 13.51 13.10
CA VAL A 120 8.55 12.34 12.40
C VAL A 120 10.07 12.26 12.55
N LYS A 121 10.55 11.46 13.51
CA LYS A 121 11.97 11.40 13.91
C LYS A 121 12.95 11.15 12.75
N HIS A 122 12.59 10.30 11.78
CA HIS A 122 13.48 9.88 10.68
C HIS A 122 13.44 10.82 9.47
N TRP A 123 12.60 11.85 9.46
CA TRP A 123 12.58 12.84 8.39
C TRP A 123 13.68 13.90 8.57
N PRO A 124 14.08 14.59 7.48
CA PRO A 124 14.98 15.74 7.55
C PRO A 124 14.50 16.79 8.57
N GLU A 125 15.44 17.48 9.21
CA GLU A 125 15.16 18.44 10.30
C GLU A 125 14.21 19.56 9.88
N ASP A 126 14.30 20.04 8.65
CA ASP A 126 13.41 21.06 8.07
C ASP A 126 11.99 20.55 7.76
N ARG A 127 11.74 19.25 7.92
CA ARG A 127 10.49 18.59 7.49
C ARG A 127 9.83 17.73 8.55
N ARG A 128 10.52 17.39 9.64
CA ARG A 128 10.05 16.44 10.66
C ARG A 128 8.91 16.95 11.52
N ASP A 129 8.73 18.27 11.65
CA ASP A 129 7.52 18.86 12.22
C ASP A 129 6.39 18.80 11.18
N VAL A 130 5.29 18.17 11.56
CA VAL A 130 4.18 17.83 10.66
C VAL A 130 2.84 18.14 11.31
N THR A 131 1.79 18.07 10.51
CA THR A 131 0.40 18.02 10.99
C THR A 131 -0.22 16.67 10.66
N LEU A 132 -1.33 16.31 11.32
CA LEU A 132 -2.11 15.12 10.96
C LEU A 132 -2.49 15.12 9.47
N HIS A 133 -2.92 16.26 8.93
CA HIS A 133 -3.23 16.40 7.50
C HIS A 133 -2.06 15.99 6.61
N ARG A 134 -0.85 16.48 6.91
CA ARG A 134 0.36 16.14 6.14
C ARG A 134 0.67 14.65 6.21
N ILE A 135 0.47 14.03 7.37
CA ILE A 135 0.68 12.59 7.55
C ILE A 135 -0.37 11.76 6.82
N LEU A 136 -1.65 12.15 6.88
CA LEU A 136 -2.72 11.50 6.11
C LEU A 136 -2.41 11.53 4.61
N VAL A 137 -2.09 12.70 4.06
CA VAL A 137 -1.71 12.83 2.65
C VAL A 137 -0.49 11.96 2.32
N HIS A 138 0.54 11.96 3.18
CA HIS A 138 1.73 11.14 2.99
C HIS A 138 1.40 9.66 2.92
N VAL A 139 0.67 9.14 3.91
CA VAL A 139 0.36 7.70 4.02
C VAL A 139 -0.63 7.25 2.95
N VAL A 140 -1.65 8.05 2.62
CA VAL A 140 -2.56 7.77 1.49
C VAL A 140 -1.77 7.69 0.18
N THR A 141 -0.85 8.63 -0.06
CA THR A 141 -0.01 8.62 -1.26
C THR A 141 0.90 7.41 -1.30
N GLU A 142 1.42 6.99 -0.15
CA GLU A 142 2.26 5.81 -0.02
C GLU A 142 1.45 4.56 -0.42
N ILE A 143 0.34 4.28 0.29
CA ILE A 143 -0.42 3.05 0.10
C ILE A 143 -0.94 2.95 -1.33
N HIS A 144 -1.41 4.05 -1.94
CA HIS A 144 -1.82 4.04 -3.35
C HIS A 144 -0.66 3.78 -4.32
N ARG A 145 0.56 4.26 -4.03
CA ARG A 145 1.74 3.93 -4.84
C ARG A 145 2.03 2.42 -4.77
N HIS A 146 1.96 1.80 -3.59
CA HIS A 146 2.15 0.35 -3.48
C HIS A 146 0.96 -0.47 -3.97
N ALA A 147 -0.27 0.05 -3.90
CA ALA A 147 -1.42 -0.57 -4.56
C ALA A 147 -1.21 -0.64 -6.07
N GLY A 148 -0.71 0.44 -6.70
CA GLY A 148 -0.34 0.41 -8.12
C GLY A 148 0.80 -0.57 -8.44
N HIS A 149 1.79 -0.73 -7.55
CA HIS A 149 2.77 -1.80 -7.70
C HIS A 149 2.12 -3.20 -7.61
N ALA A 150 1.19 -3.38 -6.68
CA ALA A 150 0.48 -4.63 -6.50
C ALA A 150 -0.45 -4.96 -7.67
N ASP A 151 -1.01 -3.95 -8.35
CA ASP A 151 -1.79 -4.13 -9.58
C ASP A 151 -0.99 -4.85 -10.66
N ILE A 152 0.19 -4.32 -10.99
CA ILE A 152 1.07 -4.90 -12.02
C ILE A 152 1.60 -6.26 -11.58
N VAL A 153 1.99 -6.41 -10.31
CA VAL A 153 2.48 -7.69 -9.80
C VAL A 153 1.40 -8.76 -9.86
N ARG A 154 0.15 -8.42 -9.53
CA ARG A 154 -0.98 -9.35 -9.59
C ARG A 154 -1.26 -9.78 -11.03
N GLU A 155 -1.33 -8.81 -11.95
CA GLU A 155 -1.54 -9.09 -13.36
C GLU A 155 -0.46 -10.02 -13.93
N LEU A 156 0.81 -9.86 -13.53
CA LEU A 156 1.89 -10.75 -13.94
C LEU A 156 1.83 -12.17 -13.34
N ILE A 157 1.07 -12.37 -12.24
CA ILE A 157 0.94 -13.68 -11.59
C ILE A 157 -0.15 -14.51 -12.25
N ASP A 158 -1.35 -13.97 -12.38
CA ASP A 158 -2.54 -14.72 -12.82
C ASP A 158 -3.40 -13.98 -13.85
N GLY A 159 -2.95 -12.82 -14.36
CA GLY A 159 -3.71 -11.99 -15.29
C GLY A 159 -4.84 -11.19 -14.66
N ALA A 160 -5.09 -11.31 -13.35
CA ALA A 160 -6.13 -10.52 -12.70
C ALA A 160 -5.68 -9.06 -12.57
N ALA A 161 -6.45 -8.15 -13.16
CA ALA A 161 -6.20 -6.71 -13.14
C ALA A 161 -7.37 -5.96 -12.51
N GLY A 162 -7.10 -4.79 -11.93
CA GLY A 162 -8.15 -3.89 -11.48
C GLY A 162 -7.85 -3.08 -10.23
N MET A 163 -8.61 -2.02 -9.97
CA MET A 163 -8.43 -1.15 -8.80
C MET A 163 -8.92 -1.82 -7.50
N LYS A 164 -10.06 -2.51 -7.52
CA LYS A 164 -10.64 -3.21 -6.36
C LYS A 164 -11.54 -4.36 -6.79
N ALA A 165 -11.96 -5.20 -5.84
CA ALA A 165 -12.92 -6.27 -6.11
C ALA A 165 -14.19 -5.71 -6.79
N GLY A 166 -14.53 -6.24 -7.96
CA GLY A 166 -15.72 -5.84 -8.73
C GLY A 166 -15.60 -4.53 -9.50
N ASP A 167 -14.48 -3.83 -9.44
CA ASP A 167 -14.22 -2.61 -10.22
C ASP A 167 -12.77 -2.60 -10.70
N ASN A 168 -12.60 -2.95 -11.97
CA ASN A 168 -11.28 -2.99 -12.56
C ASN A 168 -10.78 -1.61 -12.99
N ASN A 169 -11.65 -0.60 -13.15
CA ASN A 169 -11.31 0.69 -13.75
C ASN A 169 -10.54 0.54 -15.09
N LEU A 170 -10.86 -0.48 -15.88
CA LEU A 170 -10.24 -0.76 -17.18
C LEU A 170 -11.25 -0.53 -18.32
N ALA A 171 -10.74 -0.38 -19.54
CA ALA A 171 -11.58 -0.36 -20.73
C ALA A 171 -12.38 -1.67 -20.83
N PRO A 172 -13.66 -1.61 -21.27
CA PRO A 172 -14.57 -2.77 -21.28
C PRO A 172 -14.30 -3.76 -22.44
N GLY A 173 -13.05 -3.89 -22.88
CA GLY A 173 -12.64 -4.82 -23.94
C GLY A 173 -12.60 -6.27 -23.46
N ASP A 174 -12.92 -7.20 -24.36
CA ASP A 174 -12.71 -8.62 -24.15
C ASP A 174 -11.25 -9.03 -24.42
N GLU A 175 -10.93 -10.32 -24.24
CA GLU A 175 -9.57 -10.84 -24.40
C GLU A 175 -9.02 -10.61 -25.82
N ALA A 176 -9.85 -10.75 -26.85
CA ALA A 176 -9.45 -10.54 -28.24
C ALA A 176 -9.12 -9.06 -28.50
N TRP A 177 -9.94 -8.15 -27.97
CA TRP A 177 -9.68 -6.73 -28.05
C TRP A 177 -8.37 -6.35 -27.34
N TRP A 178 -8.11 -6.91 -26.15
CA TRP A 178 -6.86 -6.64 -25.43
C TRP A 178 -5.63 -7.14 -26.19
N ALA A 179 -5.69 -8.31 -26.83
CA ALA A 179 -4.61 -8.82 -27.65
C ALA A 179 -4.31 -7.89 -28.85
N GLU A 180 -5.34 -7.49 -29.60
CA GLU A 180 -5.19 -6.55 -30.72
C GLU A 180 -4.66 -5.19 -30.23
N TYR A 181 -5.16 -4.71 -29.09
CA TYR A 181 -4.71 -3.47 -28.48
C TYR A 181 -3.22 -3.53 -28.13
N THR A 182 -2.75 -4.62 -27.51
CA THR A 182 -1.34 -4.80 -27.15
C THR A 182 -0.43 -4.89 -28.36
N ASP A 183 -0.83 -5.59 -29.43
CA ASP A 183 -0.06 -5.68 -30.67
C ASP A 183 0.10 -4.31 -31.35
N ARG A 184 -0.96 -3.50 -31.30
CA ARG A 184 -0.91 -2.12 -31.80
C ARG A 184 0.06 -1.26 -30.99
N LEU A 185 0.07 -1.39 -29.66
CA LEU A 185 1.02 -0.66 -28.80
C LEU A 185 2.47 -1.04 -29.10
N GLU A 186 2.75 -2.33 -29.28
CA GLU A 186 4.08 -2.85 -29.61
C GLU A 186 4.57 -2.34 -30.97
N THR A 187 3.68 -2.32 -31.97
CA THR A 187 4.00 -1.78 -33.30
C THR A 187 4.38 -0.30 -33.21
N ALA A 188 3.58 0.51 -32.50
CA ALA A 188 3.85 1.93 -32.31
C ALA A 188 5.18 2.17 -31.57
N ALA A 189 5.50 1.35 -30.56
CA ALA A 189 6.77 1.45 -29.84
C ALA A 189 7.98 1.17 -30.74
N ARG A 190 7.88 0.18 -31.65
CA ARG A 190 8.94 -0.14 -32.62
C ARG A 190 9.13 0.98 -33.64
N GLU A 191 8.04 1.52 -34.18
CA GLU A 191 8.10 2.64 -35.11
C GLU A 191 8.78 3.86 -34.47
N ALA A 192 8.43 4.19 -33.22
CA ALA A 192 9.04 5.29 -32.48
C ALA A 192 10.54 5.09 -32.20
N HIS A 193 11.01 3.85 -32.04
CA HIS A 193 12.43 3.57 -31.87
C HIS A 193 13.24 3.76 -33.17
N HIS A 194 12.59 3.58 -34.32
CA HIS A 194 13.21 3.69 -35.63
C HIS A 194 13.09 5.07 -36.27
N ALA A 195 12.33 6.00 -35.66
CA ALA A 195 12.18 7.38 -36.09
C ALA A 195 13.33 8.27 -35.59
#